data_AF-A0A2N2IG92-F1
#
_entry.id   AF-A0A2N2IG92-F1
#
_cell.length_a   1.000
_cell.length_b   1.000
_cell.length_c   1.000
_cell.angle_alpha   90.00
_cell.angle_beta   90.00
_cell.angle_gamma   90.00
#
_symmetry.space_group_name_H-M   'P 1'
#
loop_
_entity.id
_entity.type
_entity.pdbx_description
1 polymer ?
#
loop_
_entity_poly.entity_id
_entity_poly.type
_entity_poly.pdbx_seq_one_letter_code
_entity_poly.pdbx_strand_id
1 'polypeptide(L)'
;FEAVPLHAGGLVWYGNYLYVADTSRGFRVFDLTKILEVNTGNANWLGKISEADGYHAYNYRYAIPEVGQYRKCTSSCCARFSFVSLDRSTSPHSLLAGEYSASNVTGRMHRWPLDETTGRLLVVGGRVQASDAVFPGVGNIQGGFSWNGTYFASCSGSYLGLHVGAVGQSTAKRGWPYGPEDLHYAPASDNLWSLTEHPGSRYVFAVKRASIQSGCN
;
A
#
# COMPACT_ATOMS: atom_id res chain seq x y z
N PHE A 1 21.71 -1.45 13.93
CA PHE A 1 20.78 -1.01 12.87
C PHE A 1 20.09 0.26 13.35
N GLU A 2 19.47 0.98 12.42
CA GLU A 2 18.65 2.16 12.71
C GLU A 2 17.23 1.94 12.22
N ALA A 3 16.31 2.81 12.64
CA ALA A 3 14.93 2.79 12.22
C ALA A 3 14.86 3.43 10.84
N VAL A 4 13.85 3.06 10.06
CA VAL A 4 13.59 3.67 8.76
C VAL A 4 12.54 4.76 8.95
N PRO A 5 12.92 6.05 9.08
CA PRO A 5 11.95 7.13 9.24
C PRO A 5 11.24 7.37 7.90
N LEU A 6 9.97 6.99 7.84
CA LEU A 6 9.15 7.21 6.65
C LEU A 6 7.68 7.40 7.01
N HIS A 7 6.97 8.09 6.13
CA HIS A 7 5.52 8.08 6.10
C HIS A 7 5.08 6.88 5.25
N ALA A 8 4.66 5.80 5.91
CA ALA A 8 4.23 4.57 5.25
C ALA A 8 2.82 4.78 4.71
N GLY A 9 2.70 4.99 3.39
CA GLY A 9 1.39 5.13 2.74
C GLY A 9 0.59 3.83 2.67
N GLY A 10 1.29 2.70 2.67
CA GLY A 10 0.69 1.38 2.61
C GLY A 10 1.77 0.29 2.61
N LEU A 11 1.35 -0.95 2.76
CA LEU A 11 2.24 -2.10 2.72
C LEU A 11 1.63 -3.29 1.97
N VAL A 12 2.48 -4.03 1.27
CA VAL A 12 2.11 -5.26 0.58
C VAL A 12 3.14 -6.34 0.88
N TRP A 13 2.66 -7.52 1.23
CA TRP A 13 3.48 -8.71 1.30
C TRP A 13 3.38 -9.52 0.00
N TYR A 14 4.53 -9.82 -0.61
CA TYR A 14 4.63 -10.68 -1.79
C TYR A 14 5.88 -11.57 -1.75
N GLY A 15 5.67 -12.89 -1.81
CA GLY A 15 6.76 -13.86 -1.67
C GLY A 15 7.46 -13.71 -0.32
N ASN A 16 8.76 -13.42 -0.33
CA ASN A 16 9.55 -13.18 0.88
C ASN A 16 9.57 -11.70 1.31
N TYR A 17 9.02 -10.79 0.50
CA TYR A 17 9.26 -9.36 0.66
C TYR A 17 8.03 -8.62 1.16
N LEU A 18 8.28 -7.68 2.06
CA LEU A 18 7.33 -6.64 2.44
C LEU A 18 7.70 -5.35 1.72
N TYR A 19 6.82 -4.89 0.85
CA TYR A 19 6.90 -3.61 0.18
C TYR A 19 6.20 -2.57 1.02
N VAL A 20 6.88 -1.45 1.28
CA VAL A 20 6.31 -0.31 1.97
C VAL A 20 6.36 0.89 1.04
N ALA A 21 5.21 1.49 0.80
CA ALA A 21 5.08 2.72 0.02
C ALA A 21 5.64 3.90 0.85
N ASP A 22 6.81 4.41 0.46
CA ASP A 22 7.37 5.65 1.00
C ASP A 22 6.86 6.81 0.14
N THR A 23 5.86 7.53 0.67
CA THR A 23 5.02 8.49 -0.06
C THR A 23 5.78 9.41 -1.00
N SER A 24 6.97 9.85 -0.59
CA SER A 24 7.78 10.81 -1.34
C SER A 24 8.97 10.20 -2.08
N ARG A 25 9.31 8.93 -1.86
CA ARG A 25 10.58 8.33 -2.31
C ARG A 25 10.43 7.11 -3.21
N GLY A 26 9.31 6.39 -3.15
CA GLY A 26 9.08 5.15 -3.92
C GLY A 26 8.72 3.97 -3.03
N PHE A 27 9.34 2.82 -3.23
CA PHE A 27 9.16 1.65 -2.38
C PHE A 27 10.39 1.33 -1.54
N ARG A 28 10.17 1.00 -0.27
CA ARG A 28 11.11 0.29 0.58
C ARG A 28 10.80 -1.21 0.54
N VAL A 29 11.83 -2.04 0.54
CA VAL A 29 11.71 -3.49 0.46
C VAL A 29 12.36 -4.11 1.69
N PHE A 30 11.59 -4.87 2.45
CA PHE A 30 12.05 -5.58 3.64
C PHE A 30 11.95 -7.09 3.40
N ASP A 31 12.85 -7.87 3.98
CA ASP A 31 12.92 -9.32 3.77
C ASP A 31 12.44 -10.08 5.00
N LEU A 32 11.28 -10.74 4.87
CA LEU A 32 10.65 -11.50 5.96
C LEU A 32 11.38 -12.81 6.26
N THR A 33 12.30 -13.26 5.42
CA THR A 33 13.18 -14.41 5.75
C THR A 33 14.33 -14.04 6.68
N LYS A 34 14.51 -12.73 6.94
CA LYS A 34 15.59 -12.18 7.76
C LYS A 34 15.07 -11.50 9.02
N ILE A 35 13.92 -11.92 9.53
CA ILE A 35 13.38 -11.43 10.80
C ILE A 35 14.41 -11.72 11.90
N LEU A 36 14.83 -10.66 12.59
CA LEU A 36 15.75 -10.74 13.71
C LEU A 36 14.94 -10.67 15.00
N GLU A 37 15.13 -11.65 15.88
CA GLU A 37 14.71 -11.53 17.27
C GLU A 37 15.73 -10.68 18.02
N VAL A 38 15.22 -9.72 18.80
CA VAL A 38 16.02 -8.75 19.56
C VAL A 38 15.51 -8.66 20.99
N ASN A 39 16.32 -8.09 21.88
CA ASN A 39 15.96 -7.92 23.27
C ASN A 39 14.86 -6.85 23.42
N THR A 40 13.98 -7.06 24.41
CA THR A 40 12.95 -6.11 24.84
C THR A 40 13.30 -5.54 26.22
N GLY A 41 12.50 -4.60 26.71
CA GLY A 41 12.64 -4.01 28.05
C GLY A 41 12.87 -2.50 28.07
N ASN A 42 13.10 -1.87 26.91
CA ASN A 42 13.24 -0.41 26.84
C ASN A 42 12.71 0.16 25.51
N ALA A 43 11.73 1.06 25.60
CA ALA A 43 11.09 1.69 24.44
C ALA A 43 11.93 2.77 23.76
N ASN A 44 13.05 3.19 24.36
CA ASN A 44 13.95 4.22 23.83
C ASN A 44 15.23 3.63 23.21
N TRP A 45 15.42 2.31 23.25
CA TRP A 45 16.63 1.66 22.77
C TRP A 45 16.46 1.10 21.36
N LEU A 46 17.45 1.35 20.51
CA LEU A 46 17.49 0.87 19.13
C LEU A 46 18.89 0.45 18.74
N GLY A 47 19.01 -0.69 18.05
CA GLY A 47 20.29 -1.22 17.62
C GLY A 47 21.09 -1.81 18.79
N LYS A 48 22.42 -1.75 18.70
CA LYS A 48 23.31 -2.25 19.76
C LYS A 48 23.47 -1.15 20.81
N ILE A 49 23.22 -1.49 22.07
CA ILE A 49 23.36 -0.57 23.20
C ILE A 49 24.65 -0.91 23.94
N SER A 50 25.41 0.09 24.40
CA SER A 50 26.67 -0.14 25.12
C SER A 50 26.45 -0.62 26.55
N GLU A 51 25.40 -0.12 27.20
CA GLU A 51 25.07 -0.36 28.61
C GLU A 51 24.16 -1.59 28.80
N ALA A 52 23.78 -2.27 27.72
CA ALA A 52 22.92 -3.44 27.75
C ALA A 52 23.40 -4.51 26.76
N ASP A 53 23.10 -5.77 27.04
CA ASP A 53 23.45 -6.86 26.14
C ASP A 53 22.53 -6.90 24.90
N GLY A 54 23.08 -7.38 23.79
CA GLY A 54 22.39 -7.63 22.54
C GLY A 54 21.94 -6.40 21.75
N TYR A 55 20.96 -6.63 20.88
CA TYR A 55 20.33 -5.60 20.06
C TYR A 55 18.91 -5.35 20.55
N HIS A 56 18.38 -4.15 20.32
CA HIS A 56 17.06 -3.70 20.79
C HIS A 56 16.29 -2.98 19.66
N ALA A 57 14.96 -2.98 19.71
CA ALA A 57 14.13 -2.31 18.71
C ALA A 57 12.90 -1.61 19.32
N TYR A 58 13.09 -0.54 20.10
CA TYR A 58 12.01 0.24 20.73
C TYR A 58 11.00 -0.62 21.49
N ASN A 59 11.49 -1.61 22.25
CA ASN A 59 10.70 -2.61 22.95
C ASN A 59 9.87 -3.57 22.06
N TYR A 60 10.03 -3.52 20.73
CA TYR A 60 9.56 -4.58 19.84
C TYR A 60 10.51 -5.78 19.91
N ARG A 61 9.94 -6.99 19.90
CA ARG A 61 10.70 -8.25 19.93
C ARG A 61 11.37 -8.60 18.60
N TYR A 62 10.86 -8.05 17.49
CA TYR A 62 11.30 -8.40 16.15
C TYR A 62 11.65 -7.17 15.33
N ALA A 63 12.72 -7.27 14.56
CA ALA A 63 13.11 -6.29 13.56
C ALA A 63 13.22 -6.96 12.18
N ILE A 64 12.74 -6.28 11.13
CA ILE A 64 12.82 -6.76 9.74
C ILE A 64 13.78 -5.83 9.01
N PRO A 65 14.87 -6.34 8.41
CA PRO A 65 15.83 -5.49 7.72
C PRO A 65 15.30 -5.02 6.36
N GLU A 66 15.57 -3.76 6.04
CA GLU A 66 15.44 -3.25 4.68
C GLU A 66 16.55 -3.84 3.81
N VAL A 67 16.19 -4.41 2.67
CA VAL A 67 17.12 -5.08 1.72
C VAL A 67 17.14 -4.42 0.34
N GLY A 68 16.37 -3.36 0.15
CA GLY A 68 16.34 -2.64 -1.13
C GLY A 68 15.37 -1.47 -1.15
N GLN A 69 15.57 -0.62 -2.16
CA GLN A 69 14.74 0.53 -2.44
C GLN A 69 14.47 0.61 -3.94
N TYR A 70 13.24 0.94 -4.32
CA TYR A 70 12.92 1.42 -5.65
C TYR A 70 12.63 2.91 -5.53
N ARG A 71 13.53 3.72 -6.09
CA ARG A 71 13.43 5.17 -6.00
C ARG A 71 12.61 5.71 -7.16
N LYS A 72 11.67 6.60 -6.86
CA LYS A 72 10.94 7.34 -7.89
C LYS A 72 11.91 8.16 -8.75
N CYS A 73 11.50 8.51 -9.95
CA CYS A 73 12.26 9.41 -10.81
C CYS A 73 12.40 10.82 -10.18
N THR A 74 13.26 11.66 -10.78
CA THR A 74 13.51 13.03 -10.33
C THR A 74 12.81 14.11 -11.17
N SER A 75 12.07 13.72 -12.21
CA SER A 75 11.30 14.66 -13.05
C SER A 75 10.05 15.23 -12.35
N SER A 76 9.50 16.32 -12.87
CA SER A 76 8.31 17.00 -12.30
C SER A 76 7.05 16.14 -12.23
N CYS A 77 6.91 15.12 -13.09
CA CYS A 77 5.70 14.28 -13.17
C CYS A 77 5.82 12.90 -12.50
N CYS A 78 6.80 12.71 -11.60
CA CYS A 78 7.03 11.43 -10.95
C CYS A 78 5.88 11.00 -10.04
N ALA A 79 5.66 9.69 -9.98
CA ALA A 79 4.63 9.09 -9.15
C ALA A 79 4.84 9.40 -7.65
N ARG A 80 3.73 9.55 -6.93
CA ARG A 80 3.68 9.48 -5.46
C ARG A 80 3.14 8.12 -5.02
N PHE A 81 3.51 7.70 -3.81
CA PHE A 81 3.23 6.36 -3.31
C PHE A 81 2.44 6.47 -2.00
N SER A 82 1.25 7.04 -2.07
CA SER A 82 0.39 7.32 -0.92
C SER A 82 -0.30 6.09 -0.35
N PHE A 83 -0.41 5.04 -1.15
CA PHE A 83 -0.98 3.74 -0.78
C PHE A 83 -0.45 2.66 -1.72
N VAL A 84 -0.60 1.39 -1.36
CA VAL A 84 -0.23 0.27 -2.24
C VAL A 84 -1.04 -0.99 -1.92
N SER A 85 -1.50 -1.65 -2.97
CA SER A 85 -2.17 -2.96 -2.88
C SER A 85 -1.59 -3.97 -3.88
N LEU A 86 -1.94 -5.24 -3.68
CA LEU A 86 -1.54 -6.33 -4.53
C LEU A 86 -2.70 -6.72 -5.45
N ASP A 87 -2.43 -6.78 -6.75
CA ASP A 87 -3.33 -7.35 -7.74
C ASP A 87 -2.75 -8.68 -8.26
N ARG A 88 -3.40 -9.78 -7.89
CA ARG A 88 -3.07 -11.14 -8.37
C ARG A 88 -3.91 -11.58 -9.57
N SER A 89 -4.77 -10.71 -10.09
CA SER A 89 -5.57 -10.99 -11.28
C SER A 89 -4.86 -10.63 -12.59
N THR A 90 -3.75 -9.88 -12.50
CA THR A 90 -2.88 -9.57 -13.62
C THR A 90 -1.84 -10.67 -13.86
N SER A 91 -1.31 -10.74 -15.08
CA SER A 91 -0.17 -11.60 -15.42
C SER A 91 0.92 -10.75 -16.09
N PRO A 92 2.10 -10.59 -15.46
CA PRO A 92 2.43 -11.08 -14.11
C PRO A 92 1.60 -10.36 -13.03
N HIS A 93 1.56 -10.91 -11.81
CA HIS A 93 1.01 -10.17 -10.66
C HIS A 93 1.66 -8.78 -10.55
N SER A 94 0.94 -7.82 -9.96
CA SER A 94 1.41 -6.44 -9.90
C SER A 94 1.05 -5.75 -8.60
N LEU A 95 1.87 -4.78 -8.19
CA LEU A 95 1.51 -3.81 -7.18
C LEU A 95 0.72 -2.67 -7.85
N LEU A 96 -0.38 -2.24 -7.24
CA LEU A 96 -1.05 -0.99 -7.60
C LEU A 96 -0.76 0.03 -6.52
N ALA A 97 -0.03 1.10 -6.87
CA ALA A 97 0.16 2.23 -5.98
C ALA A 97 -0.65 3.42 -6.46
N GLY A 98 -0.86 4.42 -5.61
CA GLY A 98 -1.50 5.64 -6.06
C GLY A 98 -1.21 6.87 -5.24
N GLU A 99 -1.81 7.97 -5.68
CA GLU A 99 -1.45 9.31 -5.26
C GLU A 99 -2.59 9.99 -4.52
N TYR A 100 -2.30 10.47 -3.32
CA TYR A 100 -3.16 11.41 -2.62
C TYR A 100 -2.99 12.82 -3.22
N SER A 101 -4.12 13.46 -3.50
CA SER A 101 -4.19 14.87 -3.92
C SER A 101 -5.36 15.57 -3.23
N ALA A 102 -5.05 16.58 -2.39
CA ALA A 102 -6.05 17.28 -1.58
C ALA A 102 -6.94 18.24 -2.39
N SER A 103 -6.37 18.87 -3.42
CA SER A 103 -6.96 20.04 -4.09
C SER A 103 -7.52 19.76 -5.48
N ASN A 104 -7.37 18.53 -6.00
CA ASN A 104 -7.81 18.16 -7.33
C ASN A 104 -8.07 16.65 -7.46
N VAL A 105 -8.48 16.25 -8.65
CA VAL A 105 -8.78 14.86 -9.02
C VAL A 105 -7.73 14.21 -9.93
N THR A 106 -6.50 14.75 -9.94
CA THR A 106 -5.44 14.31 -10.86
C THR A 106 -4.57 13.18 -10.30
N GLY A 107 -4.90 12.65 -9.11
CA GLY A 107 -4.16 11.55 -8.51
C GLY A 107 -4.24 10.30 -9.38
N ARG A 108 -3.08 9.69 -9.68
CA ARG A 108 -3.00 8.46 -10.48
C ARG A 108 -3.06 7.23 -9.59
N MET A 109 -3.64 6.15 -10.11
CA MET A 109 -3.33 4.80 -9.67
C MET A 109 -2.47 4.15 -10.75
N HIS A 110 -1.30 3.65 -10.38
CA HIS A 110 -0.26 3.26 -11.32
C HIS A 110 0.32 1.89 -10.95
N ARG A 111 0.45 1.04 -11.96
CA ARG A 111 0.69 -0.40 -11.81
C ARG A 111 2.16 -0.75 -12.02
N TRP A 112 2.71 -1.53 -11.10
CA TRP A 112 4.09 -1.97 -11.10
C TRP A 112 4.15 -3.50 -11.20
N PRO A 113 4.52 -4.06 -12.37
CA PRO A 113 4.64 -5.50 -12.54
C PRO A 113 5.68 -6.10 -11.58
N LEU A 114 5.39 -7.30 -11.09
CA LEU A 114 6.34 -8.11 -10.32
C LEU A 114 7.01 -9.14 -11.23
N ASP A 115 8.27 -9.45 -10.92
CA ASP A 115 8.88 -10.72 -11.30
C ASP A 115 8.43 -11.78 -10.29
N GLU A 116 7.59 -12.70 -10.74
CA GLU A 116 6.99 -13.75 -9.89
C GLU A 116 8.02 -14.81 -9.45
N THR A 117 9.10 -14.97 -10.21
CA THR A 117 10.19 -15.90 -9.87
C THR A 117 11.00 -15.38 -8.70
N THR A 118 11.31 -14.08 -8.71
CA THR A 118 12.15 -13.48 -7.67
C THR A 118 11.35 -12.83 -6.55
N GLY A 119 10.05 -12.60 -6.73
CA GLY A 119 9.22 -11.82 -5.81
C GLY A 119 9.55 -10.31 -5.80
N ARG A 120 10.33 -9.84 -6.78
CA ARG A 120 10.81 -8.44 -6.89
C ARG A 120 9.97 -7.65 -7.90
N LEU A 121 10.08 -6.32 -7.93
CA LEU A 121 9.51 -5.57 -9.06
C LEU A 121 10.25 -5.95 -10.34
N LEU A 122 9.51 -6.08 -11.43
CA LEU A 122 10.05 -6.47 -12.73
C LEU A 122 11.00 -5.38 -13.25
N VAL A 123 12.22 -5.78 -13.60
CA VAL A 123 13.26 -4.89 -14.13
C VAL A 123 13.37 -5.10 -15.64
N VAL A 124 13.19 -4.04 -16.42
CA VAL A 124 13.36 -4.01 -17.86
C VAL A 124 14.41 -2.96 -18.21
N GLY A 125 15.47 -3.35 -18.91
CA GLY A 125 16.54 -2.40 -19.28
C GLY A 125 17.23 -1.72 -18.08
N GLY A 126 17.32 -2.42 -16.94
CA GLY A 126 17.94 -1.90 -15.72
C GLY A 126 17.07 -0.92 -14.92
N ARG A 127 15.79 -0.77 -15.27
CA ARG A 127 14.83 0.08 -14.55
C ARG A 127 13.54 -0.67 -14.26
N VAL A 128 12.85 -0.26 -13.20
CA VAL A 128 11.46 -0.64 -12.97
C VAL A 128 10.58 0.47 -13.55
N GLN A 129 9.54 0.07 -14.30
CA GLN A 129 8.60 0.99 -14.93
C GLN A 129 7.18 0.58 -14.60
N ALA A 130 6.30 1.58 -14.43
CA ALA A 130 4.88 1.30 -14.34
C ALA A 130 4.38 0.83 -15.71
N SER A 131 3.59 -0.25 -15.76
CA SER A 131 3.02 -0.78 -17.01
C SER A 131 1.83 0.04 -17.49
N ASP A 132 1.08 0.62 -16.55
CA ASP A 132 -0.05 1.49 -16.83
C ASP A 132 -0.27 2.49 -15.68
N ALA A 133 -1.09 3.50 -15.97
CA ALA A 133 -1.63 4.40 -14.98
C ALA A 133 -3.06 4.78 -15.38
N VAL A 134 -3.96 4.83 -14.39
CA VAL A 134 -5.34 5.26 -14.54
C VAL A 134 -5.61 6.50 -13.70
N PHE A 135 -6.49 7.35 -14.20
CA PHE A 135 -6.97 8.54 -13.51
C PHE A 135 -8.43 8.28 -13.09
N PRO A 136 -8.69 7.92 -11.83
CA PRO A 136 -10.05 7.62 -11.39
C PRO A 136 -10.95 8.87 -11.33
N GLY A 137 -10.38 10.09 -11.46
CA GLY A 137 -11.15 11.34 -11.32
C GLY A 137 -11.63 11.56 -9.88
N VAL A 138 -10.90 11.03 -8.90
CA VAL A 138 -11.21 11.08 -7.47
C VAL A 138 -10.13 11.89 -6.77
N GLY A 139 -10.54 12.86 -5.96
CA GLY A 139 -9.63 13.60 -5.08
C GLY A 139 -9.50 12.88 -3.74
N ASN A 140 -8.49 13.26 -2.95
CA ASN A 140 -8.30 12.74 -1.59
C ASN A 140 -8.26 11.21 -1.48
N ILE A 141 -7.66 10.52 -2.46
CA ILE A 141 -7.58 9.05 -2.44
C ILE A 141 -6.65 8.59 -1.31
N GLN A 142 -7.18 7.77 -0.42
CA GLN A 142 -6.48 7.22 0.75
C GLN A 142 -6.03 5.77 0.53
N GLY A 143 -6.73 5.04 -0.32
CA GLY A 143 -6.47 3.63 -0.58
C GLY A 143 -6.98 3.21 -1.95
N GLY A 144 -6.40 2.14 -2.49
CA GLY A 144 -6.79 1.71 -3.81
C GLY A 144 -6.32 0.31 -4.18
N PHE A 145 -7.18 -0.45 -4.86
CA PHE A 145 -6.83 -1.74 -5.45
C PHE A 145 -7.50 -1.96 -6.79
N SER A 146 -7.00 -2.94 -7.55
CA SER A 146 -7.65 -3.42 -8.77
C SER A 146 -7.83 -4.93 -8.73
N TRP A 147 -8.85 -5.40 -9.43
CA TRP A 147 -9.09 -6.82 -9.68
C TRP A 147 -9.86 -7.01 -10.99
N ASN A 148 -9.35 -7.85 -11.89
CA ASN A 148 -9.92 -8.13 -13.22
C ASN A 148 -10.33 -6.85 -13.99
N GLY A 149 -9.44 -5.84 -13.98
CA GLY A 149 -9.67 -4.57 -14.68
C GLY A 149 -10.68 -3.62 -14.01
N THR A 150 -11.27 -3.99 -12.87
CA THR A 150 -12.06 -3.08 -12.04
C THR A 150 -11.18 -2.44 -10.99
N TYR A 151 -11.27 -1.12 -10.84
CA TYR A 151 -10.53 -0.33 -9.88
C TYR A 151 -11.44 0.13 -8.75
N PHE A 152 -10.88 0.18 -7.56
CA PHE A 152 -11.52 0.62 -6.33
C PHE A 152 -10.63 1.68 -5.69
N ALA A 153 -11.21 2.81 -5.30
CA ALA A 153 -10.50 3.91 -4.67
C ALA A 153 -11.29 4.41 -3.46
N SER A 154 -10.73 4.28 -2.26
CA SER A 154 -11.26 4.94 -1.06
C SER A 154 -10.78 6.39 -1.02
N CYS A 155 -11.62 7.33 -0.62
CA CYS A 155 -11.28 8.73 -0.48
C CYS A 155 -11.80 9.32 0.84
N SER A 156 -11.06 10.29 1.37
CA SER A 156 -11.52 11.10 2.51
C SER A 156 -12.41 12.27 2.05
N GLY A 157 -13.25 12.78 2.96
CA GLY A 157 -14.04 14.01 2.75
C GLY A 157 -15.57 13.87 2.84
N SER A 158 -16.17 12.70 2.60
CA SER A 158 -17.61 12.48 2.84
C SER A 158 -17.93 11.02 3.20
N TYR A 159 -19.04 10.79 3.90
CA TYR A 159 -19.70 9.47 3.87
C TYR A 159 -20.04 9.15 2.39
N LEU A 160 -19.86 7.90 1.95
CA LEU A 160 -19.77 7.45 0.52
C LEU A 160 -18.37 7.59 -0.14
N GLY A 161 -17.32 7.18 0.59
CA GLY A 161 -15.93 7.34 0.16
C GLY A 161 -15.36 6.26 -0.77
N LEU A 162 -16.11 5.27 -1.25
CA LEU A 162 -15.55 4.22 -2.13
C LEU A 162 -16.04 4.39 -3.57
N HIS A 163 -15.11 4.63 -4.49
CA HIS A 163 -15.34 4.70 -5.92
C HIS A 163 -14.96 3.39 -6.60
N VAL A 164 -15.82 2.88 -7.49
CA VAL A 164 -15.61 1.61 -8.19
C VAL A 164 -15.90 1.77 -9.67
N GLY A 165 -14.99 1.34 -10.55
CA GLY A 165 -15.20 1.40 -11.99
C GLY A 165 -14.11 0.73 -12.80
N ALA A 166 -14.42 0.36 -14.04
CA ALA A 166 -13.44 -0.13 -15.01
C ALA A 166 -12.86 1.04 -15.83
N VAL A 167 -11.70 0.82 -16.45
CA VAL A 167 -11.11 1.81 -17.38
C VAL A 167 -12.06 2.11 -18.53
N GLY A 168 -12.25 3.38 -18.84
CA GLY A 168 -13.17 3.85 -19.89
C GLY A 168 -14.65 3.89 -19.47
N GLN A 169 -14.97 3.60 -18.19
CA GLN A 169 -16.31 3.67 -17.64
C GLN A 169 -16.39 4.71 -16.51
N SER A 170 -17.59 5.23 -16.24
CA SER A 170 -17.83 6.07 -15.07
C SER A 170 -17.69 5.28 -13.77
N THR A 171 -17.10 5.88 -12.73
CA THR A 171 -17.07 5.26 -11.40
C THR A 171 -18.42 5.38 -10.71
N ALA A 172 -18.84 4.33 -10.04
CA ALA A 172 -19.98 4.35 -9.13
C ALA A 172 -19.50 4.55 -7.69
N LYS A 173 -20.18 5.42 -6.94
CA LYS A 173 -19.91 5.62 -5.50
C LYS A 173 -20.61 4.56 -4.67
N ARG A 174 -19.99 4.17 -3.57
CA ARG A 174 -20.47 3.18 -2.61
C ARG A 174 -20.26 3.68 -1.19
N GLY A 175 -21.13 3.23 -0.29
CA GLY A 175 -21.00 3.50 1.14
C GLY A 175 -19.66 2.97 1.65
N TRP A 176 -18.91 3.84 2.32
CA TRP A 176 -17.64 3.51 2.93
C TRP A 176 -17.48 4.29 4.23
N PRO A 177 -16.83 3.72 5.27
CA PRO A 177 -16.60 4.42 6.53
C PRO A 177 -15.85 5.73 6.36
N TYR A 178 -16.13 6.67 7.26
CA TYR A 178 -15.47 7.97 7.33
C TYR A 178 -14.01 7.83 7.80
N GLY A 179 -13.12 8.66 7.25
CA GLY A 179 -11.68 8.60 7.47
C GLY A 179 -11.04 7.27 7.07
N PRO A 180 -11.32 6.72 5.86
CA PRO A 180 -10.73 5.46 5.44
C PRO A 180 -9.25 5.63 5.10
N GLU A 181 -8.45 4.60 5.35
CA GLU A 181 -7.08 4.49 4.83
C GLU A 181 -7.01 3.46 3.69
N ASP A 182 -5.86 2.78 3.55
CA ASP A 182 -5.57 1.87 2.44
C ASP A 182 -6.52 0.66 2.35
N LEU A 183 -6.59 0.06 1.15
CA LEU A 183 -7.42 -1.08 0.79
C LEU A 183 -6.57 -2.34 0.54
N HIS A 184 -7.01 -3.47 1.08
CA HIS A 184 -6.41 -4.77 0.79
C HIS A 184 -7.47 -5.80 0.38
N TYR A 185 -7.31 -6.43 -0.79
CA TYR A 185 -8.20 -7.49 -1.25
C TYR A 185 -7.61 -8.88 -0.98
N ALA A 186 -8.38 -9.71 -0.27
CA ALA A 186 -8.07 -11.10 0.02
C ALA A 186 -8.92 -12.03 -0.86
N PRO A 187 -8.40 -12.54 -1.99
CA PRO A 187 -9.19 -13.27 -2.98
C PRO A 187 -9.78 -14.59 -2.44
N ALA A 188 -9.07 -15.28 -1.54
CA ALA A 188 -9.53 -16.56 -0.98
C ALA A 188 -10.85 -16.45 -0.20
N SER A 189 -11.16 -15.26 0.33
CA SER A 189 -12.39 -15.00 1.10
C SER A 189 -13.31 -13.98 0.44
N ASP A 190 -12.94 -13.42 -0.71
CA ASP A 190 -13.57 -12.24 -1.34
C ASP A 190 -13.70 -11.03 -0.40
N ASN A 191 -12.84 -10.92 0.61
CA ASN A 191 -12.88 -9.81 1.56
C ASN A 191 -12.06 -8.63 1.04
N LEU A 192 -12.69 -7.47 0.98
CA LEU A 192 -12.03 -6.17 0.88
C LEU A 192 -11.83 -5.62 2.30
N TRP A 193 -10.59 -5.62 2.75
CA TRP A 193 -10.15 -5.08 4.03
C TRP A 193 -9.80 -3.60 3.92
N SER A 194 -10.06 -2.87 5.00
CA SER A 194 -9.71 -1.46 5.17
C SER A 194 -9.65 -1.12 6.66
N LEU A 195 -9.15 0.07 6.95
CA LEU A 195 -9.17 0.65 8.29
C LEU A 195 -9.57 2.13 8.27
N THR A 196 -9.79 2.71 9.45
CA THR A 196 -10.09 4.14 9.63
C THR A 196 -9.13 4.82 10.59
N GLU A 197 -8.81 6.10 10.35
CA GLU A 197 -7.73 6.81 11.06
C GLU A 197 -8.16 7.63 12.31
N HIS A 198 -9.41 8.07 12.38
CA HIS A 198 -9.82 9.08 13.36
C HIS A 198 -9.85 8.54 14.80
N PRO A 199 -9.31 9.29 15.78
CA PRO A 199 -9.38 8.90 17.20
C PRO A 199 -10.82 8.61 17.66
N GLY A 200 -11.00 7.54 18.43
CA GLY A 200 -12.34 7.09 18.87
C GLY A 200 -13.17 6.37 17.80
N SER A 201 -12.69 6.30 16.56
CA SER A 201 -13.35 5.63 15.43
C SER A 201 -12.34 4.89 14.56
N ARG A 202 -11.34 4.25 15.18
CA ARG A 202 -10.35 3.41 14.49
C ARG A 202 -10.83 1.98 14.44
N TYR A 203 -11.24 1.55 13.26
CA TYR A 203 -11.74 0.21 13.01
C TYR A 203 -10.85 -0.48 11.99
N VAL A 204 -10.72 -1.80 12.10
CA VAL A 204 -10.30 -2.67 11.01
C VAL A 204 -11.51 -3.48 10.63
N PHE A 205 -11.89 -3.47 9.36
CA PHE A 205 -13.10 -4.12 8.89
C PHE A 205 -12.89 -4.76 7.52
N ALA A 206 -13.80 -5.66 7.17
CA ALA A 206 -13.89 -6.23 5.84
C ALA A 206 -15.33 -6.24 5.36
N VAL A 207 -15.50 -6.07 4.05
CA VAL A 207 -16.77 -6.33 3.36
C VAL A 207 -16.53 -7.25 2.17
N LYS A 208 -17.57 -7.93 1.69
CA LYS A 208 -17.45 -8.71 0.47
C LYS A 208 -17.27 -7.79 -0.73
N ARG A 209 -16.27 -8.06 -1.58
CA ARG A 209 -16.09 -7.31 -2.83
C ARG A 209 -17.32 -7.46 -3.73
N ALA A 210 -17.90 -8.67 -3.79
CA ALA A 210 -19.12 -8.92 -4.55
C ALA A 210 -20.31 -8.02 -4.11
N SER A 211 -20.48 -7.78 -2.81
CA SER A 211 -21.57 -6.91 -2.32
C SER A 211 -21.36 -5.43 -2.62
N ILE A 212 -20.13 -5.00 -2.88
CA ILE A 212 -19.83 -3.63 -3.32
C ILE A 212 -20.20 -3.47 -4.80
N GLN A 213 -19.99 -4.48 -5.64
CA GLN A 213 -20.23 -4.37 -7.07
C GLN A 213 -21.73 -4.35 -7.42
N SER A 214 -22.55 -5.12 -6.71
CA SER A 214 -23.97 -5.29 -7.00
C SER A 214 -24.85 -4.05 -6.74
N GLY A 215 -24.36 -3.02 -6.06
CA GLY A 215 -25.20 -1.90 -5.60
C GLY A 215 -26.20 -2.36 -4.53
N CYS A 216 -26.79 -1.41 -3.81
CA CYS A 216 -28.00 -1.71 -3.04
C CYS A 216 -29.15 -1.84 -4.05
N ASN A 217 -29.76 -3.02 -4.14
CA ASN A 217 -31.11 -3.14 -4.69
C ASN A 217 -32.12 -2.59 -3.68
#